data_AF-A0A2E7LNW4-F1
#
_entry.id   AF-A0A2E7LNW4-F1
#
_cell.length_a   1.000
_cell.length_b   1.000
_cell.length_c   1.000
_cell.angle_alpha   90.00
_cell.angle_beta   90.00
_cell.angle_gamma   90.00
#
_symmetry.space_group_name_H-M   'P 1'
#
loop_
_entity.id
_entity.type
_entity.pdbx_description
1 polymer ?
#
loop_
_entity_poly.entity_id
_entity_poly.type
_entity_poly.pdbx_seq_one_letter_code
_entity_poly.pdbx_strand_id
1 'polypeptide(L)'
;MPIFYLTLEERATCPTHCEQWDNCYGNNMPFAHRFDHTDPQFWPLLHANLDQLNTKHHNGFVVRLHVLGDFVDIDYTERWLSCLEHYPNLHVFGYTHHRLNSEIGRRINRANRWMFERWRIRFSDDPSTPFSAHVNKTTNGITCPEQLNKTTSCGTCGYCWSSEQPVVFIEH
;
A
#
# COMPACT_ATOMS: atom_id res chain seq x y z
N MET A 1 13.41 4.02 -9.13
CA MET A 1 12.16 4.60 -9.66
C MET A 1 11.63 5.62 -8.65
N PRO A 2 11.05 6.75 -9.09
CA PRO A 2 10.40 7.68 -8.17
C PRO A 2 9.21 7.03 -7.47
N ILE A 3 8.97 7.40 -6.20
CA ILE A 3 7.85 6.91 -5.39
C ILE A 3 6.90 8.06 -5.10
N PHE A 4 5.62 7.81 -5.35
CA PHE A 4 4.49 8.68 -5.03
C PHE A 4 3.61 8.01 -3.99
N TYR A 5 2.80 8.79 -3.29
CA TYR A 5 2.02 8.33 -2.14
C TYR A 5 0.55 8.66 -2.36
N LEU A 6 -0.32 7.71 -2.07
CA LEU A 6 -1.75 7.96 -1.92
C LEU A 6 -2.17 7.75 -0.46
N THR A 7 -2.87 8.73 0.07
CA THR A 7 -3.40 8.74 1.44
C THR A 7 -4.92 8.85 1.36
N LEU A 8 -5.64 7.83 1.82
CA LEU A 8 -7.09 7.87 1.94
C LEU A 8 -7.51 8.25 3.36
N GLU A 9 -8.80 8.46 3.56
CA GLU A 9 -9.39 8.58 4.88
C GLU A 9 -9.27 7.26 5.67
N GLU A 10 -8.48 7.26 6.73
CA GLU A 10 -8.39 6.15 7.67
C GLU A 10 -9.75 5.90 8.35
N ARG A 11 -10.02 4.65 8.73
CA ARG A 11 -11.26 4.17 9.38
C ARG A 11 -12.51 4.22 8.49
N ALA A 12 -12.65 5.22 7.61
CA ALA A 12 -13.70 5.23 6.59
C ALA A 12 -13.47 4.15 5.52
N THR A 13 -12.20 3.89 5.18
CA THR A 13 -11.80 2.92 4.15
C THR A 13 -11.19 1.64 4.71
N CYS A 14 -10.94 1.59 6.02
CA CYS A 14 -10.26 0.46 6.66
C CYS A 14 -11.22 -0.67 7.03
N PRO A 15 -10.76 -1.94 7.03
CA PRO A 15 -11.53 -3.02 7.62
C PRO A 15 -11.77 -2.77 9.12
N THR A 16 -13.00 -2.98 9.58
CA THR A 16 -13.41 -2.76 10.99
C THR A 16 -12.74 -3.71 11.98
N HIS A 17 -12.06 -4.76 11.50
CA HIS A 17 -11.32 -5.73 12.30
C HIS A 17 -9.80 -5.46 12.33
N CYS A 18 -9.36 -4.27 11.92
CA CYS A 18 -7.97 -3.85 11.97
C CYS A 18 -7.44 -3.93 13.41
N GLU A 19 -6.37 -4.69 13.64
CA GLU A 19 -5.72 -4.80 14.95
C GLU A 19 -5.12 -3.48 15.43
N GLN A 20 -4.81 -2.58 14.49
CA GLN A 20 -4.21 -1.29 14.77
C GLN A 20 -5.24 -0.14 14.81
N TRP A 21 -6.51 -0.44 15.09
CA TRP A 21 -7.59 0.56 15.02
C TRP A 21 -7.41 1.69 16.04
N ASP A 22 -7.09 1.33 17.29
CA ASP A 22 -6.98 2.28 18.40
C ASP A 22 -5.64 3.04 18.40
N ASN A 23 -4.56 2.36 18.04
CA ASN A 23 -3.20 2.88 17.93
C ASN A 23 -2.79 3.18 16.47
N CYS A 24 -3.77 3.49 15.60
CA CYS A 24 -3.54 3.73 14.18
C CYS A 24 -2.47 4.80 13.96
N TYR A 25 -1.51 4.54 13.06
CA TYR A 25 -0.46 5.49 12.70
C TYR A 25 -0.99 6.89 12.32
N GLY A 26 -2.17 6.94 11.68
CA GLY A 26 -2.84 8.20 11.31
C GLY A 26 -3.17 9.12 12.48
N ASN A 27 -3.28 8.58 13.71
CA ASN A 27 -3.50 9.37 14.92
C ASN A 27 -2.39 10.39 15.17
N ASN A 28 -1.17 10.08 14.73
CA ASN A 28 0.00 10.95 14.85
C ASN A 28 0.22 11.83 13.60
N MET A 29 -0.74 11.87 12.67
CA MET A 29 -0.67 12.65 11.42
C MET A 29 -1.82 13.67 11.30
N PRO A 30 -1.89 14.69 12.18
CA PRO A 30 -3.00 15.65 12.18
C PRO A 30 -3.07 16.49 10.89
N PHE A 31 -1.93 16.75 10.26
CA PHE A 31 -1.83 17.57 9.05
C PHE A 31 -1.76 16.77 7.74
N ALA A 32 -1.99 15.45 7.78
CA ALA A 32 -2.02 14.64 6.57
C ALA A 32 -3.22 15.02 5.69
N HIS A 33 -2.95 15.30 4.42
CA HIS A 33 -3.99 15.42 3.42
C HIS A 33 -4.56 14.03 3.11
N ARG A 34 -5.87 13.87 3.29
CA ARG A 34 -6.61 12.62 3.12
C ARG A 34 -7.58 12.79 1.97
N PHE A 35 -7.58 11.86 1.03
CA PHE A 35 -8.52 11.90 -0.09
C PHE A 35 -9.78 11.08 0.23
N ASP A 36 -10.93 11.72 0.06
CA ASP A 36 -12.23 11.05 0.02
C ASP A 36 -12.35 10.31 -1.32
N HIS A 37 -12.45 8.98 -1.24
CA HIS A 37 -12.56 8.10 -2.40
C HIS A 37 -13.97 8.13 -3.04
N THR A 38 -14.96 8.67 -2.33
CA THR A 38 -16.35 8.83 -2.78
C THR A 38 -16.57 10.13 -3.57
N ASP A 39 -15.62 11.07 -3.53
CA ASP A 39 -15.65 12.27 -4.34
C ASP A 39 -15.73 11.88 -5.84
N PRO A 40 -16.74 12.36 -6.59
CA PRO A 40 -16.85 12.10 -8.02
C PRO A 40 -15.60 12.47 -8.84
N GLN A 41 -14.78 13.40 -8.35
CA GLN A 41 -13.52 13.82 -8.97
C GLN A 41 -12.31 12.96 -8.56
N PHE A 42 -12.43 12.07 -7.57
CA PHE A 42 -11.32 11.26 -7.07
C PHE A 42 -10.65 10.46 -8.21
N TRP A 43 -11.41 9.63 -8.92
CA TRP A 43 -10.88 8.81 -10.01
C TRP A 43 -10.44 9.65 -11.23
N PRO A 44 -11.22 10.63 -11.72
CA PRO A 44 -10.77 11.51 -12.80
C PRO A 44 -9.42 12.18 -12.53
N LEU A 45 -9.23 12.73 -11.32
CA LEU A 45 -7.97 13.37 -10.94
C LEU A 45 -6.84 12.36 -10.76
N LEU A 46 -7.14 11.19 -10.19
CA LEU A 46 -6.16 10.12 -10.06
C LEU A 46 -5.67 9.63 -11.43
N HIS A 47 -6.56 9.42 -12.40
CA HIS A 47 -6.20 9.04 -13.77
C HIS A 47 -5.36 10.13 -14.44
N ALA A 48 -5.75 11.40 -14.33
CA ALA A 48 -4.96 12.50 -14.88
C ALA A 48 -3.53 12.54 -14.28
N ASN A 49 -3.39 12.27 -12.98
CA ASN A 49 -2.08 12.15 -12.34
C ASN A 49 -1.30 10.94 -12.86
N LEU A 50 -1.92 9.77 -12.97
CA LEU A 50 -1.28 8.56 -13.50
C LEU A 50 -0.86 8.73 -14.97
N ASP A 51 -1.66 9.38 -15.80
CA ASP A 51 -1.32 9.72 -17.19
C ASP A 51 -0.03 10.56 -17.27
N GLN A 52 0.02 11.62 -16.45
CA GLN A 52 1.18 12.51 -16.38
C GLN A 52 2.42 11.77 -15.89
N LEU A 53 2.28 10.96 -14.85
CA LEU A 53 3.40 10.17 -14.30
C LEU A 53 3.89 9.10 -15.29
N ASN A 54 2.98 8.40 -15.95
CA ASN A 54 3.30 7.39 -16.95
C ASN A 54 4.01 7.99 -18.17
N THR A 55 3.61 9.21 -18.56
CA THR A 55 4.27 9.98 -19.63
C THR A 55 5.64 10.51 -19.19
N LYS A 56 5.76 11.00 -17.96
CA LYS A 56 7.01 11.61 -17.46
C LYS A 56 8.07 10.56 -17.10
N HIS A 57 7.65 9.38 -16.64
CA HIS A 57 8.52 8.35 -16.09
C HIS A 57 8.51 7.08 -16.94
N HIS A 58 9.04 7.18 -18.16
CA HIS A 58 9.15 6.06 -19.09
C HIS A 58 9.91 4.83 -18.55
N ASN A 59 10.77 5.02 -17.55
CA ASN A 59 11.52 3.94 -16.89
C ASN A 59 10.79 3.35 -15.68
N GLY A 60 9.51 3.69 -15.49
CA GLY A 60 8.73 3.23 -14.36
C GLY A 60 8.63 4.23 -13.21
N PHE A 61 7.49 4.20 -12.52
CA PHE A 61 7.23 4.91 -11.28
C PHE A 61 6.45 4.00 -10.32
N VAL A 62 6.54 4.30 -9.03
CA VAL A 62 5.91 3.49 -7.99
C VAL A 62 4.89 4.33 -7.22
N VAL A 63 3.71 3.78 -6.96
CA VAL A 63 2.72 4.36 -6.06
C VAL A 63 2.62 3.51 -4.80
N ARG A 64 2.78 4.14 -3.63
CA ARG A 64 2.53 3.51 -2.33
C ARG A 64 1.05 3.61 -1.97
N LEU A 65 0.39 2.46 -1.88
CA LEU A 65 -1.00 2.27 -1.46
C LEU A 65 -1.10 1.52 -0.13
N HIS A 66 -1.65 2.08 0.93
CA HIS A 66 -1.89 3.50 1.17
C HIS A 66 -0.97 3.96 2.30
N VAL A 67 -0.76 5.26 2.42
CA VAL A 67 -0.12 5.81 3.63
C VAL A 67 -1.10 5.72 4.81
N LEU A 68 -2.35 6.09 4.57
CA LEU A 68 -3.50 5.92 5.47
C LEU A 68 -4.70 5.39 4.68
N GLY A 69 -5.63 4.74 5.37
CA GLY A 69 -6.74 4.03 4.74
C GLY A 69 -6.37 2.63 4.28
N ASP A 70 -7.32 1.96 3.61
CA ASP A 70 -7.14 0.61 3.07
C ASP A 70 -8.02 0.42 1.81
N PHE A 71 -8.00 -0.78 1.23
CA PHE A 71 -8.86 -1.17 0.10
C PHE A 71 -10.32 -1.21 0.54
N VAL A 72 -11.11 -0.17 0.20
CA VAL A 72 -12.47 0.00 0.71
C VAL A 72 -13.45 -1.09 0.24
N ASP A 73 -13.36 -1.49 -1.03
CA ASP A 73 -14.22 -2.51 -1.64
C ASP A 73 -13.53 -3.22 -2.82
N ILE A 74 -14.25 -4.16 -3.43
CA ILE A 74 -13.76 -4.89 -4.60
C ILE A 74 -13.61 -3.97 -5.81
N ASP A 75 -14.57 -3.08 -6.06
CA ASP A 75 -14.53 -2.19 -7.23
C ASP A 75 -13.31 -1.26 -7.20
N TYR A 76 -12.97 -0.72 -6.03
CA TYR A 76 -11.76 0.06 -5.79
C TYR A 76 -10.51 -0.77 -6.07
N THR A 77 -10.48 -2.02 -5.60
CA THR A 77 -9.37 -2.94 -5.84
C THR A 77 -9.21 -3.25 -7.33
N GLU A 78 -10.30 -3.52 -8.04
CA GLU A 78 -10.33 -3.79 -9.48
C GLU A 78 -9.86 -2.60 -10.31
N ARG A 79 -10.23 -1.38 -9.91
CA ARG A 79 -9.80 -0.15 -10.60
C ARG A 79 -8.28 0.02 -10.55
N TRP A 80 -7.64 -0.31 -9.42
CA TRP A 80 -6.17 -0.29 -9.34
C TRP A 80 -5.50 -1.33 -10.23
N LEU A 81 -6.09 -2.52 -10.34
CA LEU A 81 -5.57 -3.55 -11.23
C LEU A 81 -5.77 -3.16 -12.70
N SER A 82 -6.90 -2.51 -13.03
CA SER A 82 -7.14 -1.92 -14.34
C SER A 82 -6.13 -0.80 -14.66
N CYS A 83 -5.76 0.02 -13.68
CA CYS A 83 -4.68 1.01 -13.83
C CYS A 83 -3.35 0.33 -14.14
N LEU A 84 -3.00 -0.79 -13.50
CA LEU A 84 -1.77 -1.52 -13.81
C LEU A 84 -1.75 -2.09 -15.23
N GLU A 85 -2.89 -2.51 -15.76
CA GLU A 85 -3.01 -2.98 -17.14
C GLU A 85 -2.90 -1.82 -18.13
N HIS A 86 -3.51 -0.67 -17.81
CA HIS A 86 -3.52 0.50 -18.67
C HIS A 86 -2.18 1.28 -18.67
N TYR A 87 -1.52 1.38 -17.52
CA TYR A 87 -0.27 2.13 -17.34
C TYR A 87 0.93 1.19 -17.27
N PRO A 88 1.67 0.97 -18.38
CA PRO A 88 2.78 0.02 -18.41
C PRO A 88 3.90 0.37 -17.41
N ASN A 89 4.12 1.66 -17.14
CA ASN A 89 5.18 2.14 -16.26
C ASN A 89 4.78 2.14 -14.76
N LEU A 90 3.52 1.85 -14.45
CA LEU A 90 3.03 1.86 -13.07
C LEU A 90 3.48 0.61 -12.31
N HIS A 91 3.98 0.84 -11.11
CA HIS A 91 4.19 -0.16 -10.08
C HIS A 91 3.47 0.28 -8.80
N VAL A 92 3.01 -0.67 -8.00
CA VAL A 92 2.26 -0.43 -6.79
C VAL A 92 2.81 -1.29 -5.66
N PHE A 93 2.95 -0.71 -4.48
CA PHE A 93 3.20 -1.47 -3.26
C PHE A 93 2.50 -0.87 -2.04
N GLY A 94 2.39 -1.65 -0.98
CA GLY A 94 2.04 -1.16 0.36
C GLY A 94 1.40 -2.24 1.20
N TYR A 95 0.34 -1.92 1.95
CA TYR A 95 -0.12 -2.74 3.07
C TYR A 95 -1.64 -2.81 3.15
N THR A 96 -2.17 -3.89 3.72
CA THR A 96 -3.60 -4.06 3.96
C THR A 96 -3.86 -4.89 5.21
N HIS A 97 -4.85 -4.50 6.02
CA HIS A 97 -5.37 -5.32 7.12
C HIS A 97 -6.48 -6.28 6.69
N HIS A 98 -6.86 -6.30 5.41
CA HIS A 98 -7.80 -7.30 4.92
C HIS A 98 -7.26 -8.70 5.17
N ARG A 99 -8.08 -9.60 5.72
CA ARG A 99 -7.69 -11.01 5.85
C ARG A 99 -7.48 -11.64 4.49
N LEU A 100 -6.46 -12.50 4.36
CA LEU A 100 -6.16 -13.21 3.11
C LEU A 100 -7.37 -13.99 2.55
N ASN A 101 -8.26 -14.46 3.41
CA ASN A 101 -9.45 -15.22 3.04
C ASN A 101 -10.69 -14.33 2.79
N SER A 102 -10.65 -13.02 3.01
CA SER A 102 -11.74 -12.11 2.67
C SER A 102 -11.88 -11.98 1.14
N GLU A 103 -12.98 -11.43 0.66
CA GLU A 103 -13.18 -11.22 -0.78
C GLU A 103 -12.06 -10.34 -1.38
N ILE A 104 -11.82 -9.19 -0.75
CA ILE A 104 -10.78 -8.23 -1.13
C ILE A 104 -9.39 -8.84 -0.95
N GLY A 105 -9.13 -9.50 0.17
CA GLY A 105 -7.85 -10.15 0.44
C GLY A 105 -7.51 -11.23 -0.58
N ARG A 106 -8.49 -12.05 -0.99
CA ARG A 106 -8.28 -13.03 -2.07
C ARG A 106 -7.95 -12.37 -3.39
N ARG A 107 -8.58 -11.24 -3.72
CA ARG A 107 -8.30 -10.49 -4.95
C ARG A 107 -6.89 -9.88 -4.95
N ILE A 108 -6.51 -9.25 -3.84
CA ILE A 108 -5.16 -8.70 -3.62
C ILE A 108 -4.11 -9.81 -3.70
N ASN A 109 -4.33 -10.93 -3.01
CA ASN A 109 -3.38 -12.05 -3.01
C ASN A 109 -3.24 -12.68 -4.40
N ARG A 110 -4.34 -12.78 -5.15
CA ARG A 110 -4.28 -13.18 -6.57
C ARG A 110 -3.41 -12.20 -7.36
N ALA A 111 -3.62 -10.90 -7.24
CA ALA A 111 -2.79 -9.91 -7.94
C ALA A 111 -1.30 -10.00 -7.55
N ASN A 112 -0.98 -10.19 -6.26
CA ASN A 112 0.41 -10.41 -5.81
C ASN A 112 1.06 -11.64 -6.47
N ARG A 113 0.29 -12.68 -6.83
CA ARG A 113 0.83 -13.88 -7.48
C ARG A 113 1.01 -13.71 -8.98
N TRP A 114 0.06 -13.04 -9.64
CA TRP A 114 0.02 -12.93 -11.11
C TRP A 114 0.75 -11.70 -11.65
N MET A 115 0.83 -10.62 -10.88
CA MET A 115 1.42 -9.33 -11.26
C MET A 115 2.58 -8.94 -10.32
N PHE A 116 3.28 -9.91 -9.74
CA PHE A 116 4.28 -9.73 -8.67
C PHE A 116 5.41 -8.74 -9.00
N GLU A 117 5.72 -8.53 -10.29
CA GLU A 117 6.73 -7.55 -10.71
C GLU A 117 6.26 -6.10 -10.50
N ARG A 118 4.95 -5.84 -10.59
CA ARG A 118 4.35 -4.50 -10.54
C ARG A 118 3.32 -4.28 -9.43
N TRP A 119 2.91 -5.34 -8.72
CA TRP A 119 1.94 -5.28 -7.63
C TRP A 119 2.47 -6.00 -6.38
N ARG A 120 2.65 -5.23 -5.30
CA ARG A 120 3.31 -5.68 -4.07
C ARG A 120 2.60 -5.19 -2.80
N ILE A 121 1.43 -5.77 -2.50
CA ILE A 121 0.65 -5.46 -1.29
C ILE A 121 0.87 -6.51 -0.21
N ARG A 122 1.39 -6.11 0.95
CA ARG A 122 1.65 -6.99 2.08
C ARG A 122 0.46 -7.05 3.01
N PHE A 123 0.19 -8.24 3.54
CA PHE A 123 -0.86 -8.44 4.53
C PHE A 123 -0.34 -8.10 5.91
N SER A 124 -0.99 -7.14 6.56
CA SER A 124 -0.65 -6.67 7.89
C SER A 124 -1.11 -7.67 8.93
N ASP A 125 -0.22 -7.96 9.88
CA ASP A 125 -0.49 -8.81 11.04
C ASP A 125 -1.00 -10.23 10.74
N ASP A 126 -0.83 -10.69 9.50
CA ASP A 126 -1.22 -12.02 9.04
C ASP A 126 -0.01 -12.96 9.02
N PRO A 127 0.16 -13.84 10.04
CA PRO A 127 1.27 -14.78 10.09
C PRO A 127 1.09 -15.96 9.10
N SER A 128 -0.06 -16.08 8.43
CA SER A 128 -0.32 -17.17 7.49
C SER A 128 0.32 -16.97 6.11
N THR A 129 0.90 -15.78 5.85
CA THR A 129 1.57 -15.46 4.60
C THR A 129 2.99 -14.94 4.83
N PRO A 130 3.99 -15.40 4.06
CA PRO A 130 5.36 -14.88 4.14
C PRO A 130 5.47 -13.45 3.59
N PHE A 131 4.54 -13.02 2.71
CA PHE A 131 4.52 -11.68 2.15
C PHE A 131 3.68 -10.74 3.03
N SER A 132 4.16 -10.52 4.25
CA SER A 132 3.45 -9.82 5.31
C SER A 132 4.18 -8.58 5.82
N ALA A 133 3.48 -7.80 6.63
CA ALA A 133 4.03 -6.72 7.45
C ALA A 133 3.47 -6.85 8.87
N HIS A 134 4.25 -6.48 9.89
CA HIS A 134 3.84 -6.64 11.29
C HIS A 134 4.22 -5.44 12.14
N VAL A 135 3.47 -5.15 13.20
CA VAL A 135 3.82 -4.14 14.20
C VAL A 135 4.27 -4.84 15.49
N ASN A 136 5.46 -4.49 16.00
CA ASN A 136 6.00 -4.98 17.28
C ASN A 136 6.00 -6.52 17.47
N LYS A 137 6.01 -7.31 16.39
CA LYS A 137 6.05 -8.78 16.44
C LYS A 137 7.40 -9.33 16.02
N THR A 138 7.89 -10.31 16.77
CA THR A 138 9.05 -11.11 16.38
C THR A 138 8.68 -11.97 15.19
N THR A 139 9.31 -11.72 14.05
CA THR A 139 9.18 -12.53 12.84
C THR A 139 10.55 -12.75 12.22
N ASN A 140 10.63 -13.61 11.20
CA ASN A 140 11.86 -13.79 10.41
C ASN A 140 12.15 -12.60 9.48
N GLY A 141 11.34 -11.53 9.53
CA GLY A 141 11.51 -10.31 8.76
C GLY A 141 12.53 -9.34 9.34
N ILE A 142 12.83 -8.27 8.61
CA ILE A 142 13.66 -7.17 9.12
C ILE A 142 12.79 -6.09 9.76
N THR A 143 13.34 -5.37 10.74
CA THR A 143 12.75 -4.10 11.19
C THR A 143 12.96 -3.02 10.11
N CYS A 144 11.94 -2.20 9.88
CA CYS A 144 11.93 -1.12 8.89
C CYS A 144 13.22 -0.26 8.97
N PRO A 145 14.05 -0.24 7.92
CA PRO A 145 15.32 0.51 7.97
C PRO A 145 15.14 2.03 8.14
N GLU A 146 14.01 2.58 7.69
CA GLU A 146 13.71 4.01 7.79
C GLU A 146 13.42 4.40 9.24
N GLN A 147 12.60 3.64 9.97
CA GLN A 147 12.36 3.87 11.41
C GLN A 147 13.64 3.69 12.26
N LEU A 148 14.62 2.94 11.76
CA LEU A 148 15.94 2.79 12.37
C LEU A 148 16.95 3.85 11.93
N ASN A 149 16.53 4.87 11.17
CA ASN A 149 17.39 5.90 10.59
C ASN A 149 18.55 5.36 9.73
N LYS A 150 18.42 4.15 9.17
CA LYS A 150 19.43 3.53 8.28
C LYS A 150 19.28 4.00 6.83
N THR A 151 18.21 4.69 6.51
CA THR A 151 17.88 5.24 5.19
C THR A 151 16.99 6.46 5.37
N THR A 152 17.01 7.38 4.41
CA THR A 152 16.34 8.69 4.53
C THR A 152 14.85 8.64 4.26
N SER A 153 14.36 7.62 3.55
CA SER A 153 12.94 7.48 3.20
C SER A 153 12.63 6.07 2.68
N CYS A 154 11.35 5.74 2.56
CA CYS A 154 10.94 4.54 1.82
C CYS A 154 11.44 4.55 0.37
N GLY A 155 11.56 5.73 -0.25
CA GLY A 155 12.06 5.92 -1.61
C GLY A 155 13.51 5.51 -1.79
N THR A 156 14.36 5.81 -0.81
CA THR A 156 15.78 5.42 -0.81
C THR A 156 16.00 4.00 -0.27
N CYS A 157 15.08 3.49 0.56
CA CYS A 157 15.12 2.13 1.07
C CYS A 157 14.78 1.07 0.02
N GLY A 158 13.60 1.21 -0.59
CA GLY A 158 13.06 0.27 -1.55
C GLY A 158 12.78 -1.15 -1.07
N TYR A 159 12.95 -1.47 0.21
CA TYR A 159 12.80 -2.85 0.71
C TYR A 159 11.38 -3.39 0.49
N CYS A 160 10.36 -2.60 0.81
CA CYS A 160 8.98 -3.09 0.84
C CYS A 160 8.42 -3.44 -0.54
N TRP A 161 8.98 -2.88 -1.62
CA TRP A 161 8.59 -3.20 -2.99
C TRP A 161 9.52 -4.22 -3.67
N SER A 162 10.77 -4.35 -3.22
CA SER A 162 11.75 -5.25 -3.86
C SER A 162 11.87 -6.61 -3.15
N SER A 163 11.81 -6.65 -1.82
CA SER A 163 12.00 -7.86 -1.01
C SER A 163 10.71 -8.70 -0.90
N GLU A 164 10.85 -10.02 -0.80
CA GLU A 164 9.76 -10.95 -0.51
C GLU A 164 9.59 -11.23 1.00
N GLN A 165 10.62 -10.93 1.80
CA GLN A 165 10.64 -11.23 3.23
C GLN A 165 9.75 -10.29 4.04
N PRO A 166 9.20 -10.71 5.19
CA PRO A 166 8.38 -9.84 6.04
C PRO A 166 9.12 -8.56 6.47
N VAL A 167 8.36 -7.51 6.75
CA VAL A 167 8.87 -6.27 7.37
C VAL A 167 8.17 -6.03 8.70
N VAL A 168 8.93 -5.62 9.71
CA VAL A 168 8.43 -5.28 11.04
C VAL A 168 8.53 -3.78 11.25
N PHE A 169 7.44 -3.16 11.68
CA PHE A 169 7.35 -1.77 12.07
C PHE A 169 7.37 -1.65 13.59
N ILE A 170 8.03 -0.60 14.07
CA ILE A 170 7.95 -0.15 15.45
C ILE A 170 6.65 0.65 15.60
N GLU A 171 5.87 0.38 16.64
CA GLU A 171 4.68 1.15 16.99
C GLU A 171 5.00 2.62 17.29
N HIS A 172 4.05 3.50 16.99
CA HIS A 172 4.22 4.95 17.01
C HIS A 172 3.63 5.61 18.26
#